data_AF-A0A9D8JGY0-F1
#
_entry.id   AF-A0A9D8JGY0-F1
#
_cell.length_a   1.000
_cell.length_b   1.000
_cell.length_c   1.000
_cell.angle_alpha   90.00
_cell.angle_beta   90.00
_cell.angle_gamma   90.00
#
_symmetry.space_group_name_H-M   'P 1'
#
loop_
_entity.id
_entity.type
_entity.pdbx_description
1 polymer ?
#
loop_
_entity_poly.entity_id
_entity_poly.type
_entity_poly.pdbx_seq_one_letter_code
_entity_poly.pdbx_strand_id
1 'polypeptide(L)'
;MPANLTPQYLEADAKFKQARSIPEKIKALEVMMAIIPKNKGTERLRGQLKSRMAKLKDELQKRPAVSKAEQVYNVKKEGAAQVVLLGLPNAGKSNLFTHLTHAISEVADYPFTTQKPIPGMMRF
;
A
#
# COMPACT_ATOMS: atom_id res chain seq x y z
N MET A 1 25.60 -7.38 26.17
CA MET A 1 25.59 -8.85 26.03
C MET A 1 25.81 -9.19 24.57
N PRO A 2 26.74 -10.08 24.22
CA PRO A 2 26.93 -10.50 22.84
C PRO A 2 25.65 -11.18 22.35
N ALA A 3 25.16 -10.79 21.17
CA ALA A 3 24.05 -11.47 20.54
C ALA A 3 24.56 -12.81 20.01
N ASN A 4 24.08 -13.92 20.58
CA ASN A 4 24.35 -15.25 20.04
C ASN A 4 23.54 -15.41 18.74
N LEU A 5 24.13 -15.00 17.62
CA LEU A 5 23.49 -15.04 16.30
C LEU A 5 23.65 -16.44 15.72
N THR A 6 22.56 -17.03 15.27
CA THR A 6 22.56 -18.37 14.68
C THR A 6 23.25 -18.38 13.31
N PRO A 7 23.80 -19.52 12.85
CA PRO A 7 24.33 -19.64 11.49
C PRO A 7 23.31 -19.21 10.41
N GLN A 8 22.04 -19.51 10.64
CA GLN A 8 20.93 -19.10 9.77
C GLN A 8 20.80 -17.58 9.66
N TYR A 9 21.11 -16.82 10.71
CA TYR A 9 21.13 -15.36 10.66
C TYR A 9 22.29 -14.85 9.78
N LEU A 10 23.46 -15.47 9.88
CA LEU A 10 24.63 -15.09 9.08
C LEU A 10 24.39 -15.34 7.58
N GLU A 11 23.72 -16.44 7.23
CA GLU A 11 23.28 -16.71 5.86
C GLU A 11 22.28 -15.67 5.35
N ALA A 12 21.32 -15.27 6.21
CA ALA A 12 20.35 -14.24 5.86
C ALA A 12 21.01 -12.85 5.71
N ASP A 13 22.04 -12.54 6.50
CA ASP A 13 22.85 -11.33 6.36
C ASP A 13 23.66 -11.35 5.06
N ALA A 14 24.25 -12.49 4.70
CA ALA A 14 24.93 -12.67 3.42
C ALA A 14 23.96 -12.47 2.23
N LYS A 15 22.74 -13.02 2.32
CA LYS A 15 21.67 -12.81 1.33
C LYS A 15 21.26 -11.33 1.24
N PHE A 16 21.13 -10.63 2.37
CA PHE A 16 20.84 -9.20 2.38
C PHE A 16 21.94 -8.37 1.70
N LYS A 17 23.22 -8.72 1.92
CA LYS A 17 24.37 -8.08 1.28
C LYS A 17 24.46 -8.35 -0.22
N GLN A 18 24.08 -9.55 -0.66
CA GLN A 18 24.07 -9.93 -2.08
C GLN A 18 22.86 -9.39 -2.86
N ALA A 19 21.74 -9.13 -2.17
CA ALA A 19 20.51 -8.65 -2.77
C ALA A 19 20.71 -7.31 -3.51
N ARG A 20 20.36 -7.30 -4.81
CA ARG A 20 20.48 -6.10 -5.66
C ARG A 20 19.20 -5.30 -5.69
N SER A 21 18.05 -5.96 -5.60
CA SER A 21 16.74 -5.32 -5.66
C SER A 21 16.21 -4.93 -4.28
N ILE A 22 15.45 -3.83 -4.20
CA ILE A 22 14.79 -3.39 -2.96
C ILE A 22 13.83 -4.48 -2.41
N PRO A 23 13.02 -5.16 -3.23
CA PRO A 23 12.15 -6.25 -2.76
C PRO A 23 12.93 -7.42 -2.13
N GLU A 24 14.05 -7.83 -2.73
CA GLU A 24 14.90 -8.89 -2.18
C GLU A 24 15.52 -8.47 -0.84
N LYS A 25 15.97 -7.22 -0.72
CA LYS A 25 16.50 -6.67 0.54
C LYS A 25 15.45 -6.69 1.65
N ILE A 26 14.20 -6.31 1.34
CA ILE A 26 13.09 -6.37 2.30
C ILE A 26 12.84 -7.81 2.75
N LYS A 27 12.77 -8.76 1.80
CA LYS A 27 12.54 -10.18 2.10
C LYS A 27 13.67 -10.76 2.97
N ALA A 28 14.92 -10.42 2.69
CA ALA A 28 16.05 -10.84 3.51
C ALA A 28 15.95 -10.28 4.95
N LEU A 29 15.59 -8.99 5.12
CA LEU A 29 15.37 -8.40 6.44
C LEU A 29 14.22 -9.05 7.21
N GLU A 30 13.15 -9.47 6.54
CA GLU A 30 12.03 -10.20 7.16
C GLU A 30 12.48 -11.56 7.69
N VAL A 31 13.27 -12.30 6.91
CA VAL A 31 13.88 -13.57 7.34
C VAL A 31 14.81 -13.35 8.54
N MET A 32 15.68 -12.33 8.50
CA MET A 32 16.56 -11.99 9.62
C MET A 32 15.76 -11.70 10.90
N MET A 33 14.66 -10.96 10.78
CA MET A 33 13.81 -10.59 11.91
C MET A 33 13.02 -11.77 12.51
N ALA A 34 12.73 -12.79 11.71
CA ALA A 34 12.11 -14.03 12.15
C ALA A 34 13.08 -14.92 12.95
N ILE A 35 14.35 -14.96 12.57
CA ILE A 35 15.37 -15.83 13.17
C ILE A 35 15.92 -15.25 14.49
N ILE A 36 15.97 -13.91 14.62
CA ILE A 36 16.56 -13.27 15.80
C ILE A 36 15.77 -13.59 17.09
N PRO A 37 16.45 -14.07 18.15
CA PRO A 37 15.84 -14.28 19.47
C PRO A 37 15.21 -13.01 20.03
N LYS A 38 14.12 -13.14 20.80
CA LYS A 38 13.49 -12.01 21.50
C LYS A 38 14.02 -11.92 22.94
N ASN A 39 15.13 -11.23 23.14
CA ASN A 39 15.67 -10.98 24.48
C ASN A 39 16.35 -9.60 24.57
N LYS A 40 16.73 -9.18 25.78
CA LYS A 40 17.35 -7.87 26.05
C LYS A 40 18.67 -7.65 25.32
N GLY A 41 19.36 -8.72 24.91
CA GLY A 41 20.61 -8.66 24.14
C GLY A 41 20.42 -8.30 22.68
N THR A 42 19.27 -8.62 22.08
CA THR A 42 18.98 -8.42 20.65
C THR A 42 18.03 -7.25 20.36
N GLU A 43 17.51 -6.59 21.39
CA GLU A 43 16.53 -5.51 21.28
C GLU A 43 17.01 -4.37 20.36
N ARG A 44 18.25 -3.90 20.57
CA ARG A 44 18.87 -2.86 19.72
C ARG A 44 18.98 -3.29 18.26
N LEU A 45 19.41 -4.53 18.01
CA LEU A 45 19.54 -5.08 16.66
C LEU A 45 18.19 -5.17 15.96
N ARG A 46 17.14 -5.64 16.67
CA ARG A 46 15.76 -5.67 16.14
C ARG A 46 15.27 -4.27 15.78
N GLY A 47 15.55 -3.28 16.62
CA GLY A 47 15.22 -1.87 16.34
C GLY A 47 15.90 -1.34 15.07
N GLN A 48 17.18 -1.67 14.87
CA GLN A 48 17.92 -1.30 13.66
C GLN A 48 17.35 -1.96 12.41
N LEU A 49 17.04 -3.26 12.46
CA LEU A 49 16.47 -3.99 11.32
C LEU A 49 15.08 -3.48 10.96
N LYS A 50 14.23 -3.19 11.96
CA LYS A 50 12.90 -2.60 11.74
C LYS A 50 13.01 -1.21 11.08
N SER A 51 13.94 -0.39 11.55
CA SER A 51 14.17 0.95 10.99
C SER A 51 14.68 0.88 9.55
N ARG A 52 15.60 -0.05 9.24
CA ARG A 52 16.07 -0.29 7.86
C ARG A 52 14.95 -0.78 6.95
N MET A 53 14.14 -1.71 7.43
CA MET A 53 13.00 -2.24 6.67
C MET A 53 11.97 -1.13 6.37
N ALA A 54 11.68 -0.26 7.33
CA ALA A 54 10.78 0.88 7.12
C ALA A 54 11.31 1.81 6.02
N LYS A 55 12.59 2.19 6.06
CA LYS A 55 13.21 3.02 5.03
C LYS A 55 13.13 2.40 3.64
N LEU A 56 13.42 1.11 3.50
CA LEU A 56 13.33 0.42 2.20
C LEU A 56 11.89 0.29 1.70
N LYS A 57 10.91 0.11 2.59
CA LYS A 57 9.49 0.11 2.24
C LYS A 57 9.04 1.50 1.78
N ASP A 58 9.50 2.56 2.45
CA ASP A 58 9.26 3.94 2.03
C ASP A 58 9.92 4.25 0.68
N GLU A 59 11.15 3.79 0.44
CA GLU A 59 11.83 3.93 -0.86
C GLU A 59 11.11 3.18 -1.98
N LEU A 60 10.57 1.99 -1.69
CA LEU A 60 9.76 1.25 -2.66
C LEU A 60 8.46 1.98 -3.01
N GLN A 61 7.86 2.68 -2.04
CA GLN A 61 6.67 3.52 -2.25
C GLN A 61 7.01 4.85 -2.92
N LYS A 62 8.17 5.43 -2.62
CA LYS A 62 8.80 6.53 -3.33
C LYS A 62 9.38 6.05 -4.66
N ARG A 63 8.55 5.41 -5.48
CA ARG A 63 8.80 5.40 -6.93
C ARG A 63 9.03 6.86 -7.35
N PRO A 64 10.00 7.13 -8.24
CA PRO A 64 10.27 8.49 -8.71
C PRO A 64 8.93 9.09 -9.08
N ALA A 65 8.63 10.29 -8.56
CA ALA A 65 7.40 11.01 -8.84
C ALA A 65 7.10 10.81 -10.32
N VAL A 66 6.20 9.88 -10.63
CA VAL A 66 5.99 9.44 -12.00
C VAL A 66 5.49 10.69 -12.65
N SER A 67 6.34 11.25 -13.50
CA SER A 67 6.19 12.51 -14.18
C SER A 67 4.82 12.55 -14.83
N LYS A 68 3.83 13.12 -14.15
CA LYS A 68 2.49 13.44 -14.69
C LYS A 68 1.79 12.32 -15.48
N ALA A 69 2.21 11.05 -15.38
CA ALA A 69 1.81 10.07 -16.39
C ALA A 69 0.38 9.57 -16.18
N GLU A 70 -0.17 9.64 -14.96
CA GLU A 70 -1.49 9.07 -14.70
C GLU A 70 -2.28 9.81 -13.61
N GLN A 71 -2.43 11.13 -13.71
CA GLN A 71 -3.67 11.77 -13.20
C GLN A 71 -4.84 11.46 -14.16
N VAL A 72 -5.02 10.18 -14.56
CA VAL A 72 -6.07 9.79 -15.52
C VAL A 72 -7.46 10.17 -15.00
N TYR A 73 -7.61 10.28 -13.67
CA TYR A 73 -8.85 10.69 -13.03
C TYR A 73 -8.60 11.81 -12.01
N ASN A 74 -8.35 13.03 -12.51
CA ASN A 74 -8.33 14.23 -11.69
C ASN A 74 -9.75 14.80 -11.55
N VAL A 75 -10.40 14.52 -10.42
CA VAL A 75 -11.68 15.13 -10.07
C VAL A 75 -11.41 16.48 -9.40
N LYS A 76 -11.78 17.57 -10.07
CA LYS A 76 -11.60 18.93 -9.53
C LYS A 76 -12.35 19.09 -8.22
N LYS A 77 -11.74 19.80 -7.26
CA LYS A 77 -12.37 20.17 -5.99
C LYS A 77 -13.47 21.18 -6.25
N GLU A 78 -14.71 20.80 -5.95
CA GLU A 78 -15.92 21.58 -6.18
C GLU A 78 -16.93 21.35 -5.05
N GLY A 79 -17.79 22.34 -4.80
CA GLY A 79 -18.84 22.27 -3.78
C GLY A 79 -18.34 22.37 -2.34
N ALA A 80 -19.24 22.07 -1.39
CA ALA A 80 -18.96 22.13 0.05
C ALA A 80 -18.16 20.93 0.55
N ALA A 81 -18.28 19.77 -0.12
CA ALA A 81 -17.57 18.55 0.23
C ALA A 81 -17.42 17.64 -1.00
N GLN A 82 -16.36 16.83 -1.01
CA GLN A 82 -16.19 15.72 -1.95
C GLN A 82 -16.35 14.40 -1.19
N VAL A 83 -17.18 13.51 -1.73
CA VAL A 83 -17.50 12.22 -1.11
C VAL A 83 -17.24 11.11 -2.12
N VAL A 84 -16.77 9.96 -1.64
CA VAL A 84 -16.53 8.75 -2.44
C VAL A 84 -17.36 7.59 -1.87
N LEU A 85 -18.03 6.85 -2.75
CA LEU A 85 -18.75 5.63 -2.39
C LEU A 85 -17.84 4.41 -2.55
N LEU A 86 -17.60 3.68 -1.47
CA LEU A 86 -16.77 2.47 -1.44
C LEU A 86 -17.59 1.26 -0.98
N GLY A 87 -17.30 0.08 -1.55
CA GLY A 87 -17.97 -1.17 -1.17
C GLY A 87 -17.81 -2.27 -2.21
N LEU A 88 -18.33 -3.47 -1.90
CA LEU A 88 -18.29 -4.63 -2.79
C LEU A 88 -19.08 -4.39 -4.10
N PRO A 89 -18.78 -5.13 -5.19
CA PRO A 89 -19.63 -5.14 -6.39
C PRO A 89 -21.09 -5.46 -6.04
N ASN A 90 -22.03 -4.92 -6.82
CA ASN A 90 -23.48 -5.13 -6.67
C ASN A 90 -24.10 -4.65 -5.33
N ALA A 91 -23.37 -3.91 -4.50
CA ALA A 91 -23.88 -3.32 -3.26
C ALA A 91 -24.82 -2.10 -3.49
N GLY A 92 -25.30 -1.86 -4.72
CA GLY A 92 -26.20 -0.74 -5.05
C GLY A 92 -25.55 0.65 -5.15
N LYS A 93 -24.21 0.74 -5.13
CA LYS A 93 -23.47 2.02 -5.14
C LYS A 93 -23.82 2.91 -6.35
N SER A 94 -23.81 2.34 -7.55
CA SER A 94 -24.12 3.06 -8.79
C SER A 94 -25.58 3.53 -8.81
N ASN A 95 -26.49 2.74 -8.25
CA ASN A 95 -27.90 3.12 -8.14
C ASN A 95 -28.09 4.30 -7.17
N LEU A 96 -27.48 4.23 -5.98
CA LEU A 96 -27.50 5.33 -5.01
C LEU A 96 -26.90 6.62 -5.59
N PHE A 97 -25.76 6.50 -6.28
CA PHE A 97 -25.11 7.62 -6.94
C PHE A 97 -26.02 8.30 -7.97
N THR A 98 -26.66 7.52 -8.86
CA THR A 98 -27.60 8.02 -9.86
C THR A 98 -28.80 8.71 -9.22
N HIS A 99 -29.36 8.15 -8.14
CA HIS A 99 -30.50 8.75 -7.46
C HIS A 99 -30.17 10.08 -6.76
N LEU A 100 -28.98 10.20 -6.15
CA LEU A 100 -28.59 11.42 -5.44
C LEU A 100 -28.10 12.53 -6.38
N THR A 101 -27.40 12.17 -7.45
CA THR A 101 -26.74 13.15 -8.33
C THR A 101 -27.45 13.38 -9.65
N HIS A 102 -28.43 12.53 -10.00
CA HIS A 102 -29.01 12.42 -11.33
C HIS A 102 -28.00 12.22 -12.47
N ALA A 103 -26.74 11.88 -12.15
CA ALA A 103 -25.73 11.56 -13.13
C ALA A 103 -25.98 10.16 -13.74
N ILE A 104 -25.68 10.01 -15.02
CA ILE A 104 -25.86 8.74 -15.74
C ILE A 104 -24.76 7.77 -15.32
N SER A 105 -25.14 6.67 -14.68
CA SER A 105 -24.25 5.57 -14.30
C SER A 105 -24.86 4.23 -14.71
N GLU A 106 -24.03 3.31 -15.21
CA GLU A 106 -24.48 1.97 -15.59
C GLU A 106 -24.75 1.10 -14.36
N VAL A 107 -25.99 0.60 -14.28
CA VAL A 107 -26.46 -0.30 -13.22
C VAL A 107 -26.90 -1.60 -13.88
N ALA A 108 -26.24 -2.69 -13.53
CA ALA A 108 -26.54 -4.03 -14.04
C ALA A 108 -26.20 -5.09 -12.98
N ASP A 109 -26.67 -6.31 -13.19
CA ASP A 109 -26.48 -7.43 -12.25
C ASP A 109 -25.07 -8.03 -12.29
N TYR A 110 -24.29 -7.72 -13.33
CA TYR A 110 -22.91 -8.17 -13.45
C TYR A 110 -21.94 -7.24 -12.72
N PRO A 111 -20.85 -7.75 -12.12
CA PRO A 111 -19.96 -6.93 -11.31
C PRO A 111 -19.10 -5.98 -12.16
N PHE A 112 -18.54 -4.95 -11.51
CA PHE A 112 -17.60 -4.00 -12.10
C PHE A 112 -18.16 -3.15 -13.27
N THR A 113 -19.46 -2.82 -13.23
CA THR A 113 -20.06 -1.86 -14.18
C THR A 113 -19.37 -0.49 -14.16
N THR A 114 -18.89 -0.05 -13.01
CA THR A 114 -18.18 1.23 -12.85
C THR A 114 -16.66 1.03 -12.88
N GLN A 115 -16.04 1.21 -14.05
CA GLN A 115 -14.59 1.05 -14.24
C GLN A 115 -13.80 2.37 -14.13
N LYS A 116 -14.48 3.51 -14.30
CA LYS A 116 -13.90 4.86 -14.23
C LYS A 116 -14.64 5.70 -13.19
N PRO A 117 -13.97 6.64 -12.50
CA PRO A 117 -14.64 7.61 -11.65
C PRO A 117 -15.64 8.45 -12.45
N ILE A 118 -16.89 8.47 -11.98
CA ILE A 118 -17.96 9.29 -12.56
C ILE A 118 -18.23 10.42 -11.56
N PRO A 119 -17.86 11.68 -11.86
CA PRO A 119 -18.20 12.80 -11.01
C PRO A 119 -19.70 13.11 -11.13
N GLY A 120 -20.33 13.43 -10.00
CA GLY A 120 -21.73 13.85 -9.94
C GLY A 120 -21.92 14.83 -8.78
N MET A 121 -22.79 15.81 -8.96
CA MET A 121 -23.11 16.82 -7.95
C MET A 121 -24.54 16.59 -7.46
N MET A 122 -24.70 16.44 -6.15
CA MET A 122 -26.03 16.39 -5.53
C MET A 122 -26.63 17.80 -5.55
N ARG A 123 -27.87 17.93 -6.03
CA ARG A 123 -28.63 19.18 -5.92
C ARG A 123 -29.24 19.26 -4.52
N PHE A 124 -29.22 20.45 -3.93
CA PHE A 124 -29.87 20.77 -2.65
C PHE A 124 -31.22 21.43 -2.89
#